data_AF-A0ABD3ZNB3-F1
#
_entry.id   AF-A0ABD3ZNB3-F1
#
_cell.length_a   1.000
_cell.length_b   1.000
_cell.length_c   1.000
_cell.angle_alpha   90.00
_cell.angle_beta   90.00
_cell.angle_gamma   90.00
#
_symmetry.space_group_name_H-M   'P 1'
#
loop_
_entity.id
_entity.type
_entity.pdbx_description
1 polymer ?
#
loop_
_entity_poly.entity_id
_entity_poly.type
_entity_poly.pdbx_seq_one_letter_code
_entity_poly.pdbx_strand_id
1 'polypeptide(L)'
;MLNGQPHSVRLDELGKEDKNGFYHVTVKVDPKLLHKNRYIDIQFVTTGLKENNPCNTTDEEKWVFIDKNSTLSYAIKGMSPSADFQEWPLPYAGNQDQTTLIVLPDTVSQSKLEELSLVTESFGSEAQYSYTVKKSSDVTAKDAKGRNLIFIGGINQFSLLKEKSSDLLVPQEKNGSFDVSGFEMLNETTKQVVFTQASVWDSRYTMAVFAPSKGDGTAVTKEIISYLNSNDESATVLNETNSQQVFTNHQQLKSETNSSDAEQPTQDHSQKWMYIGVLALIMVIAAVFIWIAVRRRKRKTDTE
;
A
#
# COMPACT_ATOMS: atom_id res chain seq x y z
N MET A 1 -14.59 -25.68 -7.72
CA MET A 1 -14.26 -24.66 -8.73
C MET A 1 -13.43 -23.59 -8.04
N LEU A 2 -12.47 -23.03 -8.77
CA LEU A 2 -11.63 -21.93 -8.29
C LEU A 2 -11.75 -20.79 -9.30
N ASN A 3 -12.31 -19.65 -8.87
CA ASN A 3 -12.62 -18.52 -9.74
C ASN A 3 -13.38 -18.96 -11.02
N GLY A 4 -14.41 -19.78 -10.85
CA GLY A 4 -15.22 -20.32 -11.95
C GLY A 4 -14.58 -21.46 -12.76
N GLN A 5 -13.31 -21.79 -12.56
CA GLN A 5 -12.68 -22.93 -13.25
C GLN A 5 -12.91 -24.25 -12.50
N PRO A 6 -13.41 -25.31 -13.19
CA PRO A 6 -13.67 -26.59 -12.56
C PRO A 6 -12.38 -27.39 -12.33
N HIS A 7 -12.24 -27.90 -11.11
CA HIS A 7 -11.25 -28.91 -10.74
C HIS A 7 -12.02 -30.12 -10.21
N SER A 8 -12.19 -31.12 -11.06
CA SER A 8 -13.01 -32.29 -10.75
C SER A 8 -12.17 -33.38 -10.09
N VAL A 9 -12.73 -33.99 -9.06
CA VAL A 9 -12.21 -35.18 -8.40
C VAL A 9 -13.27 -36.25 -8.52
N ARG A 10 -12.88 -37.42 -9.02
CA ARG A 10 -13.77 -38.57 -9.15
C ARG A 10 -13.78 -39.38 -7.87
N LEU A 11 -14.96 -39.61 -7.31
CA LEU A 11 -15.11 -40.35 -6.05
C LEU A 11 -14.69 -41.81 -6.17
N ASP A 12 -14.85 -42.41 -7.36
CA ASP A 12 -14.43 -43.78 -7.67
C ASP A 12 -12.92 -43.94 -7.89
N GLU A 13 -12.18 -42.83 -7.98
CA GLU A 13 -10.73 -42.80 -8.12
C GLU A 13 -10.02 -42.42 -6.81
N LEU A 14 -10.78 -42.26 -5.71
CA LEU A 14 -10.22 -41.97 -4.41
C LEU A 14 -9.37 -43.15 -3.90
N GLY A 15 -8.25 -42.82 -3.26
CA GLY A 15 -7.35 -43.80 -2.67
C GLY A 15 -7.94 -44.49 -1.45
N LYS A 16 -7.08 -45.06 -0.60
CA LYS A 16 -7.53 -45.66 0.66
C LYS A 16 -7.86 -44.58 1.69
N GLU A 17 -8.92 -44.82 2.45
CA GLU A 17 -9.23 -44.05 3.65
C GLU A 17 -8.09 -44.13 4.68
N ASP A 18 -7.95 -43.08 5.48
CA ASP A 18 -7.11 -43.10 6.66
C ASP A 18 -7.76 -43.86 7.82
N LYS A 19 -7.08 -43.88 8.98
CA LYS A 19 -7.56 -44.58 10.19
C LYS A 19 -8.87 -44.03 10.76
N ASN A 20 -9.27 -42.83 10.36
CA ASN A 20 -10.47 -42.13 10.80
C ASN A 20 -11.56 -42.13 9.72
N GLY A 21 -11.36 -42.83 8.59
CA GLY A 21 -12.34 -42.93 7.51
C GLY A 21 -12.31 -41.75 6.53
N PHE A 22 -11.26 -40.92 6.52
CA PHE A 22 -11.15 -39.79 5.60
C PHE A 22 -10.34 -40.13 4.35
N TYR A 23 -10.82 -39.65 3.20
CA TYR A 23 -10.06 -39.62 1.96
C TYR A 23 -9.27 -38.32 1.84
N HIS A 24 -7.99 -38.42 1.46
CA HIS A 24 -7.12 -37.27 1.28
C HIS A 24 -6.91 -36.98 -0.20
N VAL A 25 -7.26 -35.78 -0.63
CA VAL A 25 -7.15 -35.36 -2.04
C VAL A 25 -6.34 -34.09 -2.15
N THR A 26 -5.29 -34.13 -2.97
CA THR A 26 -4.53 -32.93 -3.33
C THR A 26 -4.92 -32.47 -4.72
N VAL A 27 -5.62 -31.34 -4.78
CA VAL A 27 -5.95 -30.68 -6.05
C VAL A 27 -4.83 -29.70 -6.40
N LYS A 28 -4.08 -29.97 -7.46
CA LYS A 28 -3.11 -29.01 -7.99
C LYS A 28 -3.84 -27.96 -8.82
N VAL A 29 -3.57 -26.71 -8.50
CA VAL A 29 -4.18 -25.54 -9.13
C VAL A 29 -3.09 -24.77 -9.85
N ASP A 30 -3.34 -24.31 -11.07
CA ASP A 30 -2.43 -23.38 -11.73
C ASP A 30 -2.45 -22.05 -10.96
N PRO A 31 -1.31 -21.58 -10.43
CA PRO A 31 -1.24 -20.31 -9.70
C PRO A 31 -1.80 -19.11 -10.49
N LYS A 32 -1.83 -19.17 -11.82
CA LYS A 32 -2.41 -18.11 -12.66
C LYS A 32 -3.91 -17.91 -12.45
N LEU A 33 -4.61 -18.92 -11.92
CA LEU A 33 -6.03 -18.84 -11.57
C LEU A 33 -6.25 -18.09 -10.26
N LEU A 34 -5.21 -17.97 -9.44
CA LEU A 34 -5.19 -17.12 -8.27
C LEU A 34 -4.84 -15.71 -8.76
N HIS A 35 -5.85 -14.96 -9.18
CA HIS A 35 -5.68 -13.54 -9.49
C HIS A 35 -5.21 -12.79 -8.23
N LYS A 36 -4.57 -11.62 -8.40
CA LYS A 36 -4.32 -10.65 -7.31
C LYS A 36 -5.66 -10.03 -6.88
N ASN A 37 -6.61 -10.87 -6.49
CA ASN A 37 -7.91 -10.53 -5.95
C ASN A 37 -7.94 -10.98 -4.50
N ARG A 38 -8.52 -10.13 -3.65
CA ARG A 38 -8.57 -10.31 -2.19
C ARG A 38 -9.45 -11.48 -1.76
N TYR A 39 -10.27 -11.99 -2.68
CA TYR A 39 -11.14 -13.13 -2.47
C TYR A 39 -10.82 -14.22 -3.50
N ILE A 40 -10.67 -15.43 -3.00
CA ILE A 40 -10.64 -16.64 -3.83
C ILE A 40 -12.03 -17.26 -3.68
N ASP A 41 -12.78 -17.31 -4.78
CA ASP A 41 -14.04 -18.04 -4.78
C ASP A 41 -13.76 -19.54 -4.91
N ILE A 42 -14.06 -20.27 -3.84
CA ILE A 42 -13.94 -21.72 -3.77
C ILE A 42 -15.33 -22.32 -3.63
N GLN A 43 -15.84 -22.86 -4.73
CA GLN A 43 -17.14 -23.54 -4.72
C GLN A 43 -16.98 -25.05 -4.81
N PHE A 44 -17.59 -25.78 -3.89
CA PHE A 44 -17.68 -27.23 -3.94
C PHE A 44 -19.01 -27.65 -4.54
N VAL A 45 -18.95 -28.51 -5.56
CA VAL A 45 -20.13 -29.03 -6.25
C VAL A 45 -19.97 -30.54 -6.37
N THR A 46 -20.96 -31.27 -5.87
CA THR A 46 -21.03 -32.73 -5.95
C THR A 46 -22.15 -33.13 -6.89
N THR A 47 -21.88 -34.04 -7.81
CA THR A 47 -22.87 -34.62 -8.72
C THR A 47 -22.87 -36.14 -8.58
N GLY A 48 -23.99 -36.80 -8.93
CA GLY A 48 -24.08 -38.27 -8.90
C GLY A 48 -24.48 -38.89 -7.57
N LEU A 49 -24.66 -38.11 -6.48
CA LEU A 49 -25.16 -38.59 -5.18
C LEU A 49 -26.69 -38.77 -5.14
N LYS A 50 -27.36 -38.79 -6.29
CA LYS A 50 -28.82 -38.99 -6.37
C LYS A 50 -29.11 -40.46 -6.61
N GLU A 51 -29.63 -41.16 -5.61
CA GLU A 51 -30.39 -42.38 -5.86
C GLU A 51 -31.67 -42.02 -6.63
N ASN A 52 -31.89 -42.65 -7.79
CA ASN A 52 -33.12 -42.51 -8.57
C ASN A 52 -34.26 -43.40 -8.04
N ASN A 53 -34.23 -43.79 -6.76
CA ASN A 53 -35.25 -44.64 -6.16
C ASN A 53 -36.30 -43.78 -5.42
N PRO A 54 -37.53 -43.63 -5.94
CA PRO A 54 -38.58 -42.83 -5.31
C PRO A 54 -39.09 -43.43 -3.98
N CYS A 55 -38.70 -44.67 -3.64
CA CYS A 55 -39.04 -45.32 -2.38
C CYS A 55 -38.02 -45.08 -1.24
N ASN A 56 -36.83 -44.52 -1.55
CA ASN A 56 -35.85 -44.09 -0.56
C ASN A 56 -35.91 -42.57 -0.42
N THR A 57 -36.58 -42.10 0.63
CA THR A 57 -36.80 -40.67 0.90
C THR A 57 -35.74 -40.05 1.82
N THR A 58 -34.73 -40.81 2.23
CA THR A 58 -33.72 -40.34 3.20
C THR A 58 -32.50 -39.78 2.47
N ASP A 59 -31.89 -38.75 3.06
CA ASP A 59 -30.67 -38.09 2.56
C ASP A 59 -29.41 -38.55 3.29
N GLU A 60 -29.52 -39.63 4.07
CA GLU A 60 -28.51 -40.12 5.01
C GLU A 60 -27.20 -40.56 4.34
N GLU A 61 -27.17 -40.78 3.02
CA GLU A 61 -26.00 -41.22 2.25
C GLU A 61 -25.60 -40.26 1.11
N LYS A 62 -26.13 -39.02 1.11
CA LYS A 62 -25.98 -38.09 -0.03
C LYS A 62 -25.11 -36.86 0.25
N TRP A 63 -24.29 -36.91 1.30
CA TRP A 63 -23.48 -35.78 1.75
C TRP A 63 -21.99 -36.05 1.56
N VAL A 64 -21.28 -35.02 1.11
CA VAL A 64 -19.82 -34.99 1.14
C VAL A 64 -19.44 -33.98 2.20
N PHE A 65 -18.65 -34.43 3.17
CA PHE A 65 -18.09 -33.58 4.19
C PHE A 65 -16.66 -33.22 3.82
N ILE A 66 -16.34 -31.92 3.87
CA ILE A 66 -14.98 -31.42 3.68
C ILE A 66 -14.45 -31.07 5.06
N ASP A 67 -13.39 -31.76 5.47
CA ASP A 67 -12.83 -31.55 6.78
C ASP A 67 -12.29 -30.13 6.93
N LYS A 68 -12.52 -29.52 8.10
CA LYS A 68 -12.08 -28.16 8.43
C LYS A 68 -10.56 -27.99 8.41
N ASN A 69 -9.81 -29.08 8.50
CA ASN A 69 -8.35 -29.10 8.41
C ASN A 69 -7.86 -29.10 6.94
N SER A 70 -8.76 -29.02 5.95
CA SER A 70 -8.40 -28.81 4.56
C SER A 70 -7.69 -27.46 4.40
N THR A 71 -6.50 -27.47 3.80
CA THR A 71 -5.66 -26.27 3.65
C THR A 71 -5.47 -25.88 2.20
N LEU A 72 -5.43 -24.58 1.92
CA LEU A 72 -4.91 -24.03 0.67
C LEU A 72 -3.47 -23.56 0.91
N SER A 73 -2.52 -24.08 0.14
CA SER A 73 -1.11 -23.68 0.23
C SER A 73 -0.62 -23.12 -1.09
N TYR A 74 0.05 -21.97 -1.05
CA TYR A 74 0.68 -21.36 -2.21
C TYR A 74 2.04 -20.78 -1.82
N ALA A 75 2.99 -20.84 -2.75
CA ALA A 75 4.29 -20.23 -2.54
C ALA A 75 4.19 -18.73 -2.77
N ILE A 76 4.50 -17.94 -1.74
CA ILE A 76 4.69 -16.50 -1.88
C ILE A 76 6.03 -16.31 -2.60
N LYS A 77 5.98 -15.93 -3.88
CA LYS A 77 7.20 -15.63 -4.65
C LYS A 77 7.76 -14.31 -4.11
N GLY A 78 9.06 -14.30 -3.79
CA GLY A 78 9.75 -13.21 -3.10
C GLY A 78 9.32 -11.84 -3.63
N MET A 79 8.53 -11.13 -2.82
CA MET A 79 8.11 -9.78 -3.13
C MET A 79 9.29 -8.86 -2.86
N SER A 80 9.67 -8.08 -3.87
CA SER A 80 10.44 -6.87 -3.60
C SER A 80 9.59 -6.00 -2.68
N PRO A 81 10.12 -5.52 -1.55
CA PRO A 81 9.38 -4.63 -0.67
C PRO A 81 8.99 -3.36 -1.44
N SER A 82 7.74 -3.27 -1.85
CA SER A 82 7.14 -2.02 -2.30
C SER A 82 6.39 -1.39 -1.15
N ALA A 83 6.67 -0.11 -0.92
CA ALA A 83 5.90 0.68 0.02
C ALA A 83 4.60 1.12 -0.65
N ASP A 84 3.64 0.20 -0.77
CA ASP A 84 2.34 0.44 -1.40
C ASP A 84 1.24 -0.28 -0.60
N PHE A 85 0.21 0.47 -0.20
CA PHE A 85 -0.94 -0.06 0.52
C PHE A 85 -1.84 -0.98 -0.32
N GLN A 86 -1.73 -0.97 -1.65
CA GLN A 86 -2.38 -1.99 -2.48
C GLN A 86 -1.99 -3.40 -2.04
N GLU A 87 -0.76 -3.56 -1.55
CA GLU A 87 -0.20 -4.86 -1.14
C GLU A 87 -0.41 -5.17 0.34
N TRP A 88 -1.09 -4.29 1.08
CA TRP A 88 -1.40 -4.52 2.50
C TRP A 88 -2.10 -5.88 2.69
N PRO A 89 -1.70 -6.67 3.71
CA PRO A 89 -0.76 -6.35 4.80
C PRO A 89 0.72 -6.67 4.50
N LEU A 90 1.09 -7.01 3.28
CA LEU A 90 2.48 -7.28 2.91
C LEU A 90 3.25 -5.97 2.64
N PRO A 91 4.56 -5.94 2.92
CA PRO A 91 5.40 -7.03 3.44
C PRO A 91 5.35 -7.19 4.97
N TYR A 92 4.49 -6.43 5.67
CA TYR A 92 4.46 -6.39 7.14
C TYR A 92 3.98 -7.69 7.79
N ALA A 93 3.04 -8.39 7.15
CA ALA A 93 2.54 -9.70 7.57
C ALA A 93 3.39 -10.88 7.06
N GLY A 94 4.64 -10.66 6.63
CA GLY A 94 5.48 -11.62 5.90
C GLY A 94 5.86 -12.92 6.63
N ASN A 95 7.09 -13.42 6.41
CA ASN A 95 7.58 -14.66 7.00
C ASN A 95 8.71 -14.42 8.03
N GLN A 96 9.18 -15.49 8.70
CA GLN A 96 10.20 -15.41 9.76
C GLN A 96 11.54 -14.80 9.29
N ASP A 97 11.85 -14.82 7.99
CA ASP A 97 13.11 -14.28 7.45
C ASP A 97 13.08 -12.75 7.30
N GLN A 98 11.89 -12.15 7.24
CA GLN A 98 11.67 -10.71 7.13
C GLN A 98 10.70 -10.22 8.21
N THR A 99 11.03 -10.50 9.48
CA THR A 99 10.18 -10.11 10.61
C THR A 99 9.93 -8.60 10.64
N THR A 100 8.70 -8.21 10.92
CA THR A 100 8.30 -6.83 11.18
C THR A 100 8.60 -6.44 12.61
N LEU A 101 9.05 -5.21 12.83
CA LEU A 101 9.07 -4.58 14.13
C LEU A 101 7.90 -3.60 14.23
N ILE A 102 6.98 -3.87 15.13
CA ILE A 102 5.94 -2.93 15.51
C ILE A 102 6.42 -2.14 16.73
N VAL A 103 6.42 -0.82 16.63
CA VAL A 103 6.88 0.10 17.68
C VAL A 103 5.68 0.82 18.25
N LEU A 104 5.49 0.69 19.56
CA LEU A 104 4.48 1.41 20.34
C LEU A 104 5.13 2.52 21.18
N PRO A 105 4.39 3.58 21.54
CA PRO A 105 4.83 4.55 22.54
C PRO A 105 5.18 3.87 23.87
N ASP A 106 6.00 4.51 24.70
CA ASP A 106 6.37 3.95 26.00
C ASP A 106 5.17 3.79 26.94
N THR A 107 4.24 4.73 26.86
CA THR A 107 2.94 4.71 27.54
C THR A 107 1.94 3.95 26.68
N VAL A 108 1.69 2.69 27.03
CA VAL A 108 0.74 1.82 26.32
C VAL A 108 -0.55 1.71 27.14
N SER A 109 -1.61 2.39 26.69
CA SER A 109 -2.96 2.25 27.24
C SER A 109 -3.69 1.03 26.66
N GLN A 110 -4.83 0.65 27.24
CA GLN A 110 -5.71 -0.36 26.65
C GLN A 110 -6.13 0.02 25.22
N SER A 111 -6.50 1.28 24.97
CA SER A 111 -6.85 1.75 23.62
C SER A 111 -5.71 1.55 22.62
N LYS A 112 -4.45 1.72 23.05
CA LYS A 112 -3.29 1.49 22.18
C LYS A 112 -3.09 0.00 21.87
N LEU A 113 -3.42 -0.89 22.81
CA LEU A 113 -3.44 -2.34 22.56
C LEU A 113 -4.56 -2.74 21.60
N GLU A 114 -5.72 -2.09 21.65
CA GLU A 114 -6.79 -2.26 20.68
C GLU A 114 -6.36 -1.78 19.28
N GLU A 115 -5.64 -0.67 19.18
CA GLU A 115 -5.04 -0.23 17.92
C GLU A 115 -4.02 -1.24 17.36
N LEU A 116 -3.19 -1.82 18.23
CA LEU A 116 -2.27 -2.90 17.87
C LEU A 116 -3.04 -4.15 17.38
N SER A 117 -4.13 -4.53 18.06
CA SER A 117 -4.93 -5.69 17.67
C SER A 117 -5.53 -5.50 16.29
N LEU A 118 -6.07 -4.31 15.99
CA LEU A 118 -6.60 -3.98 14.66
C LEU A 118 -5.55 -4.17 13.55
N VAL A 119 -4.31 -3.70 13.76
CA VAL A 119 -3.22 -3.90 12.79
C VAL A 119 -2.85 -5.37 12.67
N THR A 120 -2.64 -6.06 13.78
CA THR A 120 -2.14 -7.45 13.77
C THR A 120 -3.20 -8.46 13.32
N GLU A 121 -4.48 -8.23 13.58
CA GLU A 121 -5.59 -9.03 13.05
C GLU A 121 -5.67 -8.93 11.52
N SER A 122 -5.28 -7.79 10.94
CA SER A 122 -5.24 -7.63 9.48
C SER A 122 -4.20 -8.51 8.80
N PHE A 123 -3.22 -9.04 9.54
CA PHE A 123 -2.16 -9.89 9.00
C PHE A 123 -2.62 -11.33 8.71
N GLY A 124 -3.78 -11.74 9.23
CA GLY A 124 -4.28 -13.11 9.11
C GLY A 124 -3.59 -14.10 10.07
N SER A 125 -4.09 -15.34 10.09
CA SER A 125 -3.71 -16.37 11.07
C SER A 125 -2.26 -16.87 10.92
N GLU A 126 -1.73 -16.88 9.70
CA GLU A 126 -0.39 -17.42 9.40
C GLU A 126 0.76 -16.47 9.79
N ALA A 127 0.45 -15.20 10.04
CA ALA A 127 1.43 -14.15 10.33
C ALA A 127 1.74 -13.98 11.84
N GLN A 128 1.22 -14.87 12.71
CA GLN A 128 1.43 -14.77 14.16
C GLN A 128 2.90 -14.83 14.59
N TYR A 129 3.80 -15.31 13.72
CA TYR A 129 5.24 -15.40 13.98
C TYR A 129 6.08 -14.41 13.16
N SER A 130 5.46 -13.50 12.40
CA SER A 130 6.18 -12.62 11.47
C SER A 130 6.42 -11.21 12.02
N TYR A 131 6.11 -10.94 13.29
CA TYR A 131 6.38 -9.65 13.91
C TYR A 131 6.85 -9.74 15.36
N THR A 132 7.52 -8.66 15.80
CA THR A 132 7.89 -8.40 17.19
C THR A 132 7.36 -7.04 17.59
N VAL A 133 6.95 -6.88 18.85
CA VAL A 133 6.45 -5.60 19.38
C VAL A 133 7.44 -5.06 20.41
N LYS A 134 7.84 -3.80 20.30
CA LYS A 134 8.69 -3.11 21.28
C LYS A 134 8.14 -1.72 21.62
N LYS A 135 8.45 -1.23 22.81
CA LYS A 135 8.23 0.17 23.18
C LYS A 135 9.28 1.07 22.57
N SER A 136 8.97 2.35 22.39
CA SER A 136 9.89 3.31 21.76
C SER A 136 11.25 3.38 22.45
N SER A 137 11.30 3.35 23.78
CA SER A 137 12.54 3.41 24.56
C SER A 137 13.45 2.19 24.37
N ASP A 138 12.89 1.06 23.95
CA ASP A 138 13.62 -0.20 23.74
C ASP A 138 14.08 -0.37 22.28
N VAL A 139 13.84 0.62 21.41
CA VAL A 139 14.14 0.55 19.98
C VAL A 139 15.24 1.54 19.62
N THR A 140 16.31 1.01 19.04
CA THR A 140 17.42 1.80 18.50
C THR A 140 17.42 1.77 16.97
N ALA A 141 18.20 2.64 16.34
CA ALA A 141 18.43 2.60 14.89
C ALA A 141 18.99 1.25 14.40
N LYS A 142 19.68 0.49 15.27
CA LYS A 142 20.18 -0.85 14.94
C LYS A 142 19.04 -1.86 14.87
N ASP A 143 18.06 -1.76 15.78
CA ASP A 143 16.87 -2.62 15.77
C ASP A 143 15.98 -2.37 14.53
N ALA A 144 16.02 -1.15 13.99
CA ALA A 144 15.24 -0.74 12.83
C ALA A 144 15.81 -1.22 11.48
N LYS A 145 17.08 -1.63 11.44
CA LYS A 145 17.73 -2.11 10.21
C LYS A 145 17.39 -3.57 9.92
N GLY A 146 17.34 -3.93 8.64
CA GLY A 146 17.16 -5.33 8.24
C GLY A 146 15.74 -5.87 8.43
N ARG A 147 14.73 -5.01 8.66
CA ARG A 147 13.36 -5.40 9.01
C ARG A 147 12.34 -4.39 8.50
N ASN A 148 11.12 -4.85 8.25
CA ASN A 148 9.98 -3.96 8.01
C ASN A 148 9.53 -3.34 9.33
N LEU A 149 8.99 -2.12 9.29
CA LEU A 149 8.63 -1.37 10.50
C LEU A 149 7.17 -0.92 10.47
N ILE A 150 6.51 -0.94 11.62
CA ILE A 150 5.23 -0.27 11.82
C ILE A 150 5.32 0.58 13.07
N PHE A 151 5.03 1.88 12.96
CA PHE A 151 4.86 2.76 14.11
C PHE A 151 3.38 3.01 14.35
N ILE A 152 2.91 2.88 15.59
CA ILE A 152 1.51 3.12 15.96
C ILE A 152 1.43 4.22 17.02
N GLY A 153 1.27 5.48 16.60
CA GLY A 153 1.25 6.64 17.48
C GLY A 153 1.71 7.92 16.78
N GLY A 154 1.67 9.04 17.50
CA GLY A 154 2.21 10.30 17.00
C GLY A 154 3.74 10.27 16.92
N ILE A 155 4.34 10.91 15.91
CA ILE A 155 5.81 10.95 15.72
C ILE A 155 6.55 11.40 16.98
N ASN A 156 5.99 12.37 17.70
CA ASN A 156 6.61 12.93 18.90
C ASN A 156 6.74 11.93 20.06
N GLN A 157 6.01 10.83 20.00
CA GLN A 157 6.07 9.74 20.97
C GLN A 157 7.21 8.75 20.68
N PHE A 158 7.89 8.91 19.54
CA PHE A 158 8.95 8.04 19.07
C PHE A 158 10.25 8.82 18.88
N SER A 159 11.19 8.73 19.83
CA SER A 159 12.49 9.43 19.72
C SER A 159 13.20 9.12 18.40
N LEU A 160 13.20 7.85 18.00
CA LEU A 160 13.85 7.38 16.77
C LEU A 160 13.21 7.98 15.51
N LEU A 161 11.88 8.05 15.46
CA LEU A 161 11.15 8.59 14.29
C LEU A 161 11.26 10.12 14.23
N LYS A 162 11.24 10.78 15.40
CA LYS A 162 11.39 12.23 15.52
C LYS A 162 12.74 12.71 15.00
N GLU A 163 13.84 11.97 15.25
CA GLU A 163 15.16 12.28 14.68
C GLU A 163 15.17 12.21 13.14
N LYS A 164 14.21 11.47 12.56
CA LYS A 164 14.07 11.24 11.12
C LYS A 164 12.87 11.95 10.50
N SER A 165 12.28 12.94 11.19
CA SER A 165 11.05 13.59 10.75
C SER A 165 11.15 14.26 9.38
N SER A 166 12.33 14.77 9.00
CA SER A 166 12.58 15.37 7.68
C SER A 166 12.62 14.37 6.53
N ASP A 167 12.86 13.09 6.85
CA ASP A 167 12.99 12.01 5.88
C ASP A 167 11.64 11.25 5.69
N LEU A 168 10.59 11.69 6.38
CA LEU A 168 9.25 11.09 6.30
C LEU A 168 8.50 11.61 5.08
N LEU A 169 7.71 10.73 4.46
CA LEU A 169 6.90 11.00 3.29
C LEU A 169 5.87 12.10 3.58
N VAL A 170 5.19 12.02 4.72
CA VAL A 170 4.25 13.06 5.16
C VAL A 170 4.96 14.01 6.13
N PRO A 171 5.16 15.28 5.76
CA PRO A 171 5.86 16.24 6.61
C PRO A 171 5.05 16.59 7.86
N GLN A 172 5.77 16.99 8.91
CA GLN A 172 5.20 17.47 10.15
C GLN A 172 5.41 18.97 10.31
N GLU A 173 4.33 19.68 10.61
CA GLU A 173 4.33 21.08 10.98
C GLU A 173 4.97 21.31 12.35
N LYS A 174 5.39 22.55 12.62
CA LYS A 174 6.03 22.93 13.90
C LYS A 174 5.15 22.67 15.13
N ASN A 175 3.84 22.70 14.95
CA ASN A 175 2.84 22.44 15.99
C ASN A 175 2.61 20.92 16.25
N GLY A 176 3.35 20.05 15.53
CA GLY A 176 3.25 18.60 15.63
C GLY A 176 2.14 17.97 14.80
N SER A 177 1.39 18.73 14.00
CA SER A 177 0.40 18.15 13.08
C SER A 177 1.05 17.69 11.77
N PHE A 178 0.48 16.67 11.15
CA PHE A 178 0.85 16.29 9.79
C PHE A 178 0.30 17.30 8.77
N ASP A 179 1.09 17.59 7.74
CA ASP A 179 0.63 18.32 6.56
C ASP A 179 0.41 17.33 5.41
N VAL A 180 -0.86 17.09 5.10
CA VAL A 180 -1.32 16.19 4.02
C VAL A 180 -1.70 16.95 2.75
N SER A 181 -1.55 18.28 2.73
CA SER A 181 -1.97 19.11 1.59
C SER A 181 -1.28 18.75 0.27
N GLY A 182 -0.05 18.24 0.34
CA GLY A 182 0.71 17.74 -0.81
C GLY A 182 0.17 16.45 -1.44
N PHE A 183 -0.84 15.82 -0.83
CA PHE A 183 -1.44 14.55 -1.24
C PHE A 183 -2.90 14.69 -1.68
N GLU A 184 -3.32 15.90 -2.06
CA GLU A 184 -4.71 16.24 -2.42
C GLU A 184 -5.72 16.00 -1.27
N MET A 185 -5.25 16.06 -0.02
CA MET A 185 -6.04 15.90 1.19
C MET A 185 -6.15 17.23 1.95
N LEU A 186 -7.20 17.38 2.76
CA LEU A 186 -7.44 18.60 3.55
C LEU A 186 -6.97 18.43 4.99
N ASN A 187 -6.06 19.29 5.43
CA ASN A 187 -5.52 19.26 6.79
C ASN A 187 -6.62 19.45 7.86
N GLU A 188 -7.60 20.30 7.59
CA GLU A 188 -8.65 20.71 8.53
C GLU A 188 -9.62 19.57 8.87
N THR A 189 -9.83 18.64 7.93
CA THR A 189 -10.75 17.52 8.12
C THR A 189 -10.03 16.25 8.56
N THR A 190 -8.70 16.21 8.45
CA THR A 190 -7.88 15.04 8.71
C THR A 190 -7.75 14.75 10.21
N LYS A 191 -8.12 13.53 10.61
CA LYS A 191 -8.12 13.07 11.99
C LYS A 191 -7.04 12.02 12.25
N GLN A 192 -6.83 11.11 11.30
CA GLN A 192 -5.74 10.14 11.28
C GLN A 192 -5.00 10.23 9.94
N VAL A 193 -3.71 9.96 9.97
CA VAL A 193 -2.87 9.83 8.78
C VAL A 193 -2.14 8.49 8.86
N VAL A 194 -2.15 7.76 7.74
CA VAL A 194 -1.36 6.56 7.60
C VAL A 194 -0.56 6.66 6.31
N PHE A 195 0.73 6.38 6.39
CA PHE A 195 1.60 6.38 5.22
C PHE A 195 2.60 5.24 5.26
N THR A 196 3.01 4.81 4.08
CA THR A 196 4.01 3.77 3.87
C THR A 196 5.12 4.30 2.97
N GLN A 197 6.36 3.96 3.28
CA GLN A 197 7.54 4.37 2.51
C GLN A 197 8.65 3.33 2.66
N ALA A 198 9.72 3.46 1.87
CA ALA A 198 10.97 2.75 2.16
C ALA A 198 11.49 3.16 3.55
N SER A 199 11.99 2.19 4.33
CA SER A 199 12.51 2.44 5.67
C SER A 199 13.68 3.43 5.61
N VAL A 200 13.60 4.48 6.43
CA VAL A 200 14.63 5.52 6.53
C VAL A 200 15.95 5.00 7.13
N TRP A 201 15.98 3.77 7.64
CA TRP A 201 17.19 3.12 8.17
C TRP A 201 17.77 2.04 7.24
N ASP A 202 16.95 1.45 6.36
CA ASP A 202 17.36 0.45 5.36
C ASP A 202 16.35 0.42 4.20
N SER A 203 16.70 1.00 3.06
CA SER A 203 15.79 1.14 1.92
C SER A 203 15.36 -0.18 1.27
N ARG A 204 15.97 -1.31 1.65
CA ARG A 204 15.56 -2.65 1.22
C ARG A 204 14.36 -3.19 1.99
N TYR A 205 13.83 -2.42 2.94
CA TYR A 205 12.65 -2.77 3.74
C TYR A 205 11.67 -1.59 3.74
N THR A 206 10.43 -1.83 4.14
CA THR A 206 9.40 -0.79 4.21
C THR A 206 9.11 -0.39 5.64
N MET A 207 8.54 0.81 5.80
CA MET A 207 7.95 1.26 7.04
C MET A 207 6.56 1.82 6.80
N ALA A 208 5.64 1.52 7.71
CA ALA A 208 4.35 2.18 7.81
C ALA A 208 4.26 2.98 9.12
N VAL A 209 3.56 4.10 9.07
CA VAL A 209 3.28 4.93 10.24
C VAL A 209 1.78 5.14 10.30
N PHE A 210 1.18 4.71 11.40
CA PHE A 210 -0.19 5.02 11.77
C PHE A 210 -0.14 6.09 12.85
N ALA A 211 -0.75 7.25 12.61
CA ALA A 211 -0.69 8.36 13.54
C ALA A 211 -2.00 9.16 13.59
N PRO A 212 -2.35 9.76 14.75
CA PRO A 212 -3.30 10.85 14.76
C PRO A 212 -2.74 12.02 13.94
N SER A 213 -3.61 12.80 13.31
CA SER A 213 -3.20 13.99 12.55
C SER A 213 -2.51 15.04 13.44
N LYS A 214 -2.84 15.04 14.74
CA LYS A 214 -2.23 15.89 15.76
C LYS A 214 -2.26 15.22 17.14
N GLY A 215 -1.17 15.38 17.89
CA GLY A 215 -1.07 14.92 19.29
C GLY A 215 -0.88 13.41 19.41
N ASP A 216 -1.40 12.84 20.51
CA ASP A 216 -1.09 11.49 20.97
C ASP A 216 -2.35 10.58 21.03
N GLY A 217 -3.40 10.95 20.30
CA GLY A 217 -4.69 10.25 20.29
C GLY A 217 -4.69 8.91 19.52
N THR A 218 -5.89 8.49 19.13
CA THR A 218 -6.11 7.28 18.31
C THR A 218 -5.39 7.40 16.98
N ALA A 219 -4.53 6.43 16.68
CA ALA A 219 -3.74 6.35 15.46
C ALA A 219 -4.32 5.35 14.45
N VAL A 220 -4.97 4.29 14.92
CA VAL A 220 -5.57 3.23 14.09
C VAL A 220 -7.06 3.14 14.37
N THR A 221 -7.87 2.99 13.32
CA THR A 221 -9.32 2.81 13.40
C THR A 221 -9.75 1.60 12.59
N LYS A 222 -11.01 1.16 12.78
CA LYS A 222 -11.57 0.06 12.01
C LYS A 222 -11.75 0.44 10.55
N GLU A 223 -12.06 1.69 10.27
CA GLU A 223 -12.28 2.25 8.95
C GLU A 223 -10.99 2.22 8.13
N ILE A 224 -9.86 2.63 8.72
CA ILE A 224 -8.53 2.52 8.12
C ILE A 224 -8.20 1.06 7.78
N ILE A 225 -8.34 0.16 8.75
CA ILE A 225 -8.00 -1.26 8.53
C ILE A 225 -8.96 -1.90 7.52
N SER A 226 -10.25 -1.58 7.58
CA SER A 226 -11.24 -2.06 6.62
C SER A 226 -10.88 -1.60 5.20
N TYR A 227 -10.50 -0.33 5.03
CA TYR A 227 -10.07 0.20 3.74
C TYR A 227 -8.80 -0.51 3.24
N LEU A 228 -7.77 -0.61 4.10
CA LEU A 228 -6.54 -1.33 3.79
C LEU A 228 -6.79 -2.80 3.42
N ASN A 229 -7.81 -3.44 4.01
CA ASN A 229 -8.21 -4.82 3.74
C ASN A 229 -9.16 -4.98 2.55
N SER A 230 -9.83 -3.92 2.05
CA SER A 230 -10.71 -4.01 0.87
C SER A 230 -10.19 -3.36 -0.43
N ASN A 231 -9.32 -2.35 -0.36
CA ASN A 231 -8.95 -1.49 -1.50
C ASN A 231 -7.78 -2.02 -2.35
N ASP A 232 -7.94 -2.17 -3.66
CA ASP A 232 -6.90 -2.61 -4.59
C ASP A 232 -6.19 -1.46 -5.33
N GLU A 233 -6.41 -0.22 -4.93
CA GLU A 233 -5.75 0.94 -5.53
C GLU A 233 -4.36 1.19 -4.93
N SER A 234 -3.37 1.48 -5.80
CA SER A 234 -2.01 1.87 -5.38
C SER A 234 -2.04 3.18 -4.59
N ALA A 235 -1.52 3.16 -3.36
CA ALA A 235 -1.52 4.31 -2.47
C ALA A 235 -0.35 4.24 -1.49
N THR A 236 0.28 5.38 -1.24
CA THR A 236 1.36 5.50 -0.24
C THR A 236 0.94 6.32 0.97
N VAL A 237 -0.12 7.12 0.85
CA VAL A 237 -0.70 7.93 1.91
C VAL A 237 -2.21 7.77 1.90
N LEU A 238 -2.80 7.65 3.09
CA LEU A 238 -4.23 7.72 3.32
C LEU A 238 -4.53 8.55 4.57
N ASN A 239 -5.70 9.18 4.62
CA ASN A 239 -6.21 9.85 5.80
C ASN A 239 -7.63 9.37 6.13
N GLU A 240 -7.98 9.42 7.40
CA GLU A 240 -9.38 9.36 7.83
C GLU A 240 -9.81 10.75 8.27
N THR A 241 -10.99 11.17 7.83
CA THR A 241 -11.56 12.46 8.20
C THR A 241 -12.41 12.41 9.47
N ASN A 242 -12.79 13.58 9.97
CA ASN A 242 -13.77 13.71 11.07
C ASN A 242 -15.13 13.04 10.77
N SER A 243 -15.48 12.83 9.50
CA SER A 243 -16.69 12.12 9.05
C SER A 243 -16.46 10.62 8.82
N GLN A 244 -15.34 10.05 9.27
CA GLN A 244 -14.95 8.64 9.10
C GLN A 244 -14.78 8.22 7.63
N GLN A 245 -14.58 9.19 6.73
CA GLN A 245 -14.29 8.91 5.33
C GLN A 245 -12.79 8.72 5.16
N VAL A 246 -12.40 7.73 4.36
CA VAL A 246 -11.01 7.44 4.04
C VAL A 246 -10.68 7.94 2.64
N PHE A 247 -9.63 8.73 2.49
CA PHE A 247 -9.11 9.16 1.19
C PHE A 247 -7.65 8.74 1.02
N THR A 248 -7.18 8.66 -0.23
CA THR A 248 -5.82 8.25 -0.58
C THR A 248 -5.22 9.15 -1.65
N ASN A 249 -3.89 9.11 -1.78
CA ASN A 249 -3.17 9.80 -2.85
C ASN A 249 -3.16 9.02 -4.19
N HIS A 250 -4.09 8.09 -4.38
CA HIS A 250 -4.08 7.18 -5.52
C HIS A 250 -4.12 7.90 -6.88
N GLN A 251 -4.92 8.97 -6.99
CA GLN A 251 -5.05 9.72 -8.25
C GLN A 251 -3.74 10.41 -8.66
N GLN A 252 -2.96 10.88 -7.68
CA GLN A 252 -1.65 11.47 -7.90
C GLN A 252 -0.66 10.44 -8.45
N LEU A 253 -0.60 9.24 -7.84
CA LEU A 253 0.28 8.15 -8.28
C LEU A 253 -0.08 7.63 -9.68
N LYS A 254 -1.39 7.54 -10.00
CA LYS A 254 -1.86 7.24 -11.36
C LYS A 254 -1.37 8.28 -12.38
N SER A 255 -1.44 9.56 -12.03
CA SER A 255 -1.07 10.66 -12.93
C SER A 255 0.45 10.71 -13.18
N GLU A 256 1.27 10.45 -12.17
CA GLU A 256 2.74 10.36 -12.31
C GLU A 256 3.16 9.18 -13.19
N THR A 257 2.51 8.02 -13.03
CA THR A 257 2.78 6.83 -13.86
C THR A 257 2.42 7.11 -15.32
N ASN A 258 1.24 7.67 -15.59
CA ASN A 258 0.81 8.02 -16.95
C ASN A 258 1.66 9.12 -17.59
N SER A 259 2.27 10.01 -16.80
CA SER A 259 3.20 11.03 -17.28
C SER A 259 4.59 10.44 -17.59
N SER A 260 4.94 9.33 -16.96
CA SER A 260 6.20 8.59 -17.18
C SER A 260 6.13 7.70 -18.42
N ASP A 261 4.93 7.21 -18.76
CA ASP A 261 4.64 6.38 -19.94
C ASP A 261 4.21 7.18 -21.17
N ALA A 262 4.10 8.52 -21.05
CA ALA A 262 4.05 9.37 -22.21
C ALA A 262 5.43 9.31 -22.88
N GLU A 263 5.52 8.60 -24.01
CA GLU A 263 6.64 8.71 -24.95
C GLU A 263 7.04 10.18 -25.01
N GLN A 264 8.24 10.51 -24.52
CA GLN A 264 8.83 11.80 -24.83
C GLN A 264 8.72 11.94 -26.35
N PRO A 265 7.97 12.93 -26.88
CA PRO A 265 8.07 13.20 -28.30
C PRO A 265 9.55 13.49 -28.49
N THR A 266 10.20 12.67 -29.33
CA THR A 266 11.59 12.85 -29.72
C THR A 266 11.76 14.33 -29.96
N GLN A 267 12.47 15.01 -29.05
CA GLN A 267 12.64 16.45 -29.11
C GLN A 267 13.54 16.67 -30.32
N ASP A 268 12.90 16.87 -31.47
CA ASP A 268 13.56 17.10 -32.73
C ASP A 268 14.49 18.28 -32.51
N HIS A 269 15.78 18.02 -32.75
CA HIS A 269 16.86 18.97 -32.51
C HIS A 269 16.61 20.27 -33.30
N SER A 270 15.71 20.26 -34.29
CA SER A 270 15.23 21.42 -35.04
C SER A 270 14.47 22.46 -34.19
N GLN A 271 13.67 22.06 -33.20
CA GLN A 271 12.84 22.99 -32.42
C GLN A 271 13.66 23.85 -31.44
N LYS A 272 14.71 23.30 -30.80
CA LYS A 272 15.61 24.07 -29.92
C LYS A 272 16.34 25.18 -30.68
N TRP A 273 16.74 24.93 -31.93
CA TRP A 273 17.40 25.93 -32.77
C TRP A 273 16.44 27.02 -33.25
N MET A 274 15.16 26.70 -33.45
CA MET A 274 14.14 27.69 -33.80
C MET A 274 13.91 28.70 -32.66
N TYR A 275 13.81 28.23 -31.41
CA TYR A 275 13.65 29.11 -30.24
C TYR A 275 14.87 30.02 -30.02
N ILE A 276 16.09 29.49 -30.18
CA ILE A 276 17.32 30.28 -30.10
C ILE A 276 17.37 31.33 -31.23
N GLY A 277 16.96 30.97 -32.44
CA GLY A 277 16.87 31.89 -33.57
C GLY A 277 15.90 33.05 -33.35
N VAL A 278 14.72 32.76 -32.78
CA VAL A 278 13.71 33.80 -32.47
C VAL A 278 14.20 34.74 -31.38
N LEU A 279 14.85 34.22 -30.33
CA LEU A 279 15.39 35.04 -29.23
C LEU A 279 16.52 35.96 -29.71
N ALA A 280 17.40 35.47 -30.59
CA ALA A 280 18.45 36.28 -31.20
C ALA A 280 17.87 37.40 -32.09
N LEU A 281 16.82 37.10 -32.86
CA LEU A 281 16.15 38.11 -33.71
C LEU A 281 15.54 39.24 -32.88
N ILE A 282 14.88 38.93 -31.76
CA ILE A 282 14.28 39.92 -30.87
C ILE A 282 15.35 40.84 -30.27
N MET A 283 16.49 40.28 -29.86
CA MET A 283 17.63 41.05 -29.32
C MET A 283 18.22 42.03 -30.35
N VAL A 284 18.34 41.61 -31.62
CA VAL A 284 18.83 42.46 -32.71
C VAL A 284 17.87 43.61 -32.99
N ILE A 285 16.56 43.33 -33.04
CA ILE A 285 15.53 44.35 -33.24
C ILE A 285 15.56 45.39 -32.10
N ALA A 286 15.66 44.94 -30.85
CA ALA A 286 15.76 45.83 -29.69
C ALA A 286 17.01 46.73 -29.77
N ALA A 287 18.17 46.18 -30.16
CA ALA A 287 19.40 46.95 -30.32
C ALA A 287 19.30 48.02 -31.42
N VAL A 288 18.63 47.70 -32.55
CA VAL A 288 18.38 48.67 -33.63
C VAL A 288 17.46 49.80 -33.16
N PHE A 289 16.38 49.48 -32.42
CA PHE A 289 15.50 50.51 -31.87
C PHE A 289 16.20 51.43 -30.87
N ILE A 290 17.04 50.87 -29.99
CA ILE A 290 17.85 51.65 -29.06
C ILE A 290 18.83 52.55 -29.82
N TRP A 291 19.51 52.02 -30.85
CA TRP A 291 20.45 52.81 -31.65
C TRP A 291 19.77 53.95 -32.42
N ILE A 292 18.59 53.70 -33.02
CA ILE A 292 17.80 54.75 -33.68
C ILE A 292 17.35 55.82 -32.68
N ALA A 293 16.91 55.43 -31.49
CA ALA A 293 16.48 56.36 -30.44
C ALA A 293 17.63 57.26 -29.96
N VAL A 294 18.83 56.69 -29.76
CA VAL A 294 20.03 57.44 -29.37
C VAL A 294 20.47 58.40 -30.49
N ARG A 295 20.41 57.96 -31.75
CA ARG A 295 20.80 58.79 -32.91
C ARG A 295 19.81 59.94 -33.17
N ARG A 296 18.51 59.74 -32.90
CA ARG A 296 17.49 60.79 -32.96
C ARG A 296 17.61 61.81 -31.83
N ARG A 297 18.09 61.42 -30.63
CA ARG A 297 18.35 62.37 -29.54
C ARG A 297 19.55 63.28 -29.84
N LYS A 298 20.63 62.75 -30.43
CA LYS A 298 21.79 63.58 -30.84
C LYS A 298 21.44 64.61 -31.92
N ARG A 299 20.54 64.31 -32.85
CA ARG A 299 20.09 65.29 -33.88
C ARG A 299 19.21 66.43 -33.36
N LYS A 300 18.69 66.35 -32.13
CA LYS A 300 17.90 67.45 -31.52
C LYS A 300 18.74 68.38 -30.63
N THR A 301 20.04 68.09 -30.47
CA THR A 301 20.96 68.91 -29.64
C THR A 301 21.91 69.76 -30.48
N ASP A 302 21.89 69.64 -31.82
CA ASP A 302 22.76 70.38 -32.75
C ASP A 302 21.99 71.40 -33.63
N THR A 303 20.82 71.87 -33.19
CA THR A 303 20.15 73.05 -33.76
C THR A 303 19.71 73.97 -32.63
N GLU A 304 20.66 74.75 -32.14
CA GLU A 304 20.49 76.16 -31.77
C GLU A 304 21.02 77.01 -32.93
#